data_AF-A0A3B0WF96-F1
#
_entry.id   AF-A0A3B0WF96-F1
#
_cell.length_a   1.000
_cell.length_b   1.000
_cell.length_c   1.000
_cell.angle_alpha   90.00
_cell.angle_beta   90.00
_cell.angle_gamma   90.00
#
_symmetry.space_group_name_H-M   'P 1'
#
loop_
_entity.id
_entity.type
_entity.pdbx_description
1 polymer ?
#
loop_
_entity_poly.entity_id
_entity_poly.type
_entity_poly.pdbx_seq_one_letter_code
_entity_poly.pdbx_strand_id
1 'polypeptide(L)'
;MGGGRFLAIVDPSGSGKSSVVKAGLLPALQQGALPGSEEWFIVEMTPGSYPLEELEAALLRVAVNPPPSLLEPLQKDERGLVWVLKRLLPQDRGTENPSQLLLIIDQFEELFTLVNNEADRSRFLDNLFAALTDANSRLWVIITLRADFYDRPLHLPQLGEWMRQRTELVLPLTVGELEQAITAPAARMGISCEPGLVSAIITDVKEQPGALPLMQYALTELFEQRNSLPPRSSGGRILTLAAYQEIGGVTGALARRADEIYQNLDEAGQEATRQLFLRLITLGEGIEDTRRRVLMSELQTLRVLETLRVLNHAIEMYGRYRLLTFDHDPSTRSSTVEVAHEALLR
;
A
#
# COMPACT_ATOMS: atom_id res chain seq x y z
N MET A 1 9.29 21.73 19.98
CA MET A 1 9.77 20.66 19.08
C MET A 1 8.57 19.79 18.71
N GLY A 2 8.18 19.74 17.43
CA GLY A 2 6.89 19.20 16.94
C GLY A 2 6.78 17.68 16.75
N GLY A 3 7.74 16.89 17.25
CA GLY A 3 7.80 15.42 17.02
C GLY A 3 6.80 14.58 17.82
N GLY A 4 5.86 15.20 18.55
CA GLY A 4 4.83 14.47 19.30
C GLY A 4 3.72 13.88 18.44
N ARG A 5 3.52 14.41 17.22
CA ARG A 5 2.39 14.08 16.34
C ARG A 5 2.79 13.36 15.05
N PHE A 6 3.97 12.74 15.06
CA PHE A 6 4.51 11.98 13.93
C PHE A 6 4.82 10.55 14.38
N LEU A 7 4.54 9.58 13.51
CA LEU A 7 4.91 8.19 13.68
C LEU A 7 5.29 7.58 12.32
N ALA A 8 6.45 6.92 12.27
CA ALA A 8 6.84 6.09 11.15
C ALA A 8 6.60 4.61 11.48
N ILE A 9 5.94 3.90 10.57
CA ILE A 9 5.76 2.45 10.63
C ILE A 9 6.66 1.84 9.56
N VAL A 10 7.66 1.07 10.00
CA VAL A 10 8.70 0.54 9.12
C VAL A 10 8.68 -0.98 9.13
N ASP A 11 8.80 -1.59 7.96
CA ASP A 11 8.79 -3.05 7.82
C ASP A 11 9.57 -3.57 6.59
N PRO A 12 9.84 -4.88 6.51
CA PRO A 12 10.18 -5.54 5.26
C PRO A 12 8.98 -5.58 4.30
N SER A 13 9.21 -5.49 2.99
CA SER A 13 8.13 -5.49 1.98
C SER A 13 7.12 -6.63 2.19
N GLY A 14 5.83 -6.27 2.22
CA GLY A 14 4.74 -7.23 2.30
C GLY A 14 4.42 -7.80 3.69
N SER A 15 4.98 -7.25 4.78
CA SER A 15 4.69 -7.73 6.15
C SER A 15 3.31 -7.29 6.71
N GLY A 16 2.62 -6.37 6.02
CA GLY A 16 1.26 -5.96 6.37
C GLY A 16 1.11 -4.59 7.04
N LYS A 17 2.03 -3.62 6.84
CA LYS A 17 1.88 -2.23 7.38
C LYS A 17 0.50 -1.63 7.16
N SER A 18 0.05 -1.63 5.91
CA SER A 18 -1.25 -1.06 5.54
C SER A 18 -2.38 -1.78 6.28
N SER A 19 -2.28 -3.10 6.49
CA SER A 19 -3.23 -3.88 7.28
C SER A 19 -3.19 -3.53 8.77
N VAL A 20 -2.01 -3.38 9.38
CA VAL A 20 -1.87 -2.95 10.79
C VAL A 20 -2.50 -1.58 11.00
N VAL A 21 -2.27 -0.64 10.07
CA VAL A 21 -2.86 0.69 10.13
C VAL A 21 -4.38 0.62 9.94
N LYS A 22 -4.85 -0.02 8.87
CA LYS A 22 -6.27 0.02 8.48
C LYS A 22 -7.18 -0.89 9.30
N ALA A 23 -6.69 -2.05 9.72
CA ALA A 23 -7.49 -3.04 10.44
C ALA A 23 -7.22 -3.04 11.96
N GLY A 24 -6.12 -2.45 12.40
CA GLY A 24 -5.78 -2.34 13.83
C GLY A 24 -5.91 -0.91 14.34
N LEU A 25 -5.01 -0.03 13.90
CA LEU A 25 -4.87 1.32 14.45
C LEU A 25 -6.10 2.20 14.20
N LEU A 26 -6.56 2.30 12.95
CA LEU A 26 -7.69 3.15 12.59
C LEU A 26 -8.98 2.75 13.33
N PRO A 27 -9.37 1.46 13.38
CA PRO A 27 -10.52 1.04 14.17
C PRO A 27 -10.37 1.36 15.66
N ALA A 28 -9.17 1.22 16.23
CA ALA A 28 -8.92 1.56 17.64
C ALA A 28 -9.10 3.07 17.89
N LEU A 29 -8.58 3.92 17.00
CA LEU A 29 -8.75 5.38 17.09
C LEU A 29 -10.22 5.78 16.96
N GLN A 30 -10.95 5.18 16.01
CA GLN A 30 -12.39 5.41 15.86
C GLN A 30 -13.22 4.99 17.09
N GLN A 31 -12.68 4.10 17.93
CA GLN A 31 -13.28 3.66 19.18
C GLN A 31 -12.81 4.48 20.40
N GLY A 32 -12.06 5.57 20.19
CA GLY A 32 -11.58 6.43 21.28
C GLY A 32 -10.36 5.89 22.02
N ALA A 33 -9.49 5.11 21.36
CA ALA A 33 -8.25 4.62 21.97
C ALA A 33 -7.33 5.77 22.45
N LEU A 34 -7.48 6.97 21.88
CA LEU A 34 -6.91 8.21 22.42
C LEU A 34 -8.05 9.19 22.75
N PRO A 35 -7.86 10.11 23.71
CA PRO A 35 -8.88 11.11 24.05
C PRO A 35 -9.35 11.90 22.81
N GLY A 36 -10.64 11.79 22.49
CA GLY A 36 -11.27 12.48 21.36
C GLY A 36 -10.92 11.91 19.99
N SER A 37 -10.25 10.75 19.89
CA SER A 37 -9.88 10.16 18.59
C SER A 37 -11.05 9.66 17.76
N GLU A 38 -12.19 9.41 18.39
CA GLU A 38 -13.45 9.08 17.75
C GLU A 38 -14.00 10.20 16.86
N GLU A 39 -13.57 11.45 17.09
CA GLU A 39 -13.95 12.63 16.30
C GLU A 39 -12.86 13.08 15.32
N TRP A 40 -11.75 12.34 15.19
CA TRP A 40 -10.68 12.72 14.29
C TRP A 40 -11.07 12.54 12.82
N PHE A 41 -10.70 13.52 12.00
CA PHE A 41 -10.76 13.42 10.55
C PHE A 41 -9.60 12.56 10.07
N ILE A 42 -9.90 11.43 9.42
CA ILE A 42 -8.88 10.51 8.94
C ILE A 42 -8.76 10.66 7.42
N VAL A 43 -7.56 10.94 6.95
CA VAL A 43 -7.22 11.08 5.54
C VAL A 43 -6.09 10.13 5.21
N GLU A 44 -6.22 9.41 4.09
CA GLU A 44 -5.18 8.54 3.56
C GLU A 44 -4.75 9.03 2.18
N MET A 45 -3.44 9.04 1.95
CA MET A 45 -2.84 9.29 0.64
C MET A 45 -1.67 8.35 0.35
N THR A 46 -1.35 8.24 -0.93
CA THR A 46 -0.11 7.64 -1.45
C THR A 46 0.55 8.71 -2.33
N PRO A 47 1.86 9.02 -2.19
CA PRO A 47 2.45 10.20 -2.82
C PRO A 47 2.38 10.24 -4.36
N GLY A 48 2.56 9.10 -5.04
CA GLY A 48 2.59 9.03 -6.50
C GLY A 48 3.66 9.91 -7.13
N SER A 49 3.44 10.29 -8.40
CA SER A 49 4.34 11.21 -9.13
C SER A 49 4.11 12.69 -8.81
N TYR A 50 2.93 13.04 -8.28
CA TYR A 50 2.47 14.41 -8.04
C TYR A 50 1.95 14.56 -6.59
N PRO A 51 2.83 14.59 -5.58
CA PRO A 51 2.44 14.40 -4.17
C PRO A 51 1.56 15.53 -3.60
N LEU A 52 1.64 16.75 -4.14
CA LEU A 52 0.77 17.86 -3.73
C LEU A 52 -0.67 17.69 -4.26
N GLU A 53 -0.83 17.11 -5.45
CA GLU A 53 -2.14 16.82 -6.05
C GLU A 53 -2.81 15.66 -5.30
N GLU A 54 -2.05 14.60 -4.98
CA GLU A 54 -2.54 13.50 -4.15
C GLU A 54 -2.95 13.95 -2.75
N LEU A 55 -2.19 14.86 -2.15
CA LEU A 55 -2.54 15.47 -0.86
C LEU A 55 -3.83 16.31 -0.95
N GLU A 56 -3.98 17.14 -1.98
CA GLU A 56 -5.22 17.89 -2.22
C GLU A 56 -6.41 16.96 -2.36
N ALA A 57 -6.31 15.94 -3.23
CA ALA A 57 -7.36 14.99 -3.48
C ALA A 57 -7.78 14.25 -2.19
N ALA A 58 -6.81 13.87 -1.36
CA ALA A 58 -7.07 13.22 -0.09
C ALA A 58 -7.77 14.14 0.91
N LEU A 59 -7.30 15.39 1.05
CA LEU A 59 -7.88 16.38 1.97
C LEU A 59 -9.30 16.82 1.57
N LEU A 60 -9.61 16.89 0.28
CA LEU A 60 -10.95 17.24 -0.21
C LEU A 60 -12.02 16.20 0.19
N ARG A 61 -11.65 14.94 0.43
CA ARG A 61 -12.60 13.87 0.83
C ARG A 61 -13.22 14.10 2.20
N VAL A 62 -12.55 14.83 3.08
CA VAL A 62 -13.01 15.12 4.44
C VAL A 62 -13.48 16.56 4.60
N ALA A 63 -13.45 17.36 3.53
CA ALA A 63 -13.85 18.74 3.54
C ALA A 63 -15.37 18.87 3.64
N VAL A 64 -15.87 19.43 4.75
CA VAL A 64 -17.30 19.70 4.92
C VAL A 64 -17.79 20.77 3.93
N ASN A 65 -16.94 21.75 3.60
CA ASN A 65 -17.18 22.78 2.59
C ASN A 65 -15.91 22.94 1.72
N PRO A 66 -15.73 22.10 0.69
CA PRO A 66 -14.50 22.08 -0.09
C PRO A 66 -14.32 23.39 -0.86
N PRO A 67 -13.16 24.06 -0.78
CA PRO A 67 -12.82 25.09 -1.75
C PRO A 67 -12.61 24.48 -3.14
N PRO A 68 -12.70 25.30 -4.21
CA PRO A 68 -12.52 24.81 -5.58
C PRO A 68 -11.14 24.21 -5.84
N SER A 69 -10.12 24.66 -5.10
CA SER A 69 -8.79 24.04 -5.07
C SER A 69 -8.09 24.38 -3.75
N LEU A 70 -7.29 23.44 -3.27
CA LEU A 70 -6.31 23.58 -2.18
C LEU A 70 -4.87 23.62 -2.72
N LEU A 71 -4.66 23.30 -4.00
CA LEU A 71 -3.35 23.15 -4.61
C LEU A 71 -2.55 24.45 -4.62
N GLU A 72 -3.19 25.58 -4.92
CA GLU A 72 -2.50 26.87 -5.03
C GLU A 72 -1.81 27.28 -3.71
N PRO A 73 -2.48 27.25 -2.52
CA PRO A 73 -1.80 27.41 -1.24
C PRO A 73 -0.67 26.42 -1.00
N LEU A 74 -0.87 25.13 -1.32
CA LEU A 74 0.12 24.07 -1.10
C LEU A 74 1.37 24.25 -1.96
N GLN A 75 1.23 24.77 -3.19
CA GLN A 75 2.35 25.02 -4.11
C GLN A 75 3.10 26.32 -3.79
N LYS A 76 2.38 27.38 -3.40
CA LYS A 76 2.96 28.73 -3.24
C LYS A 76 3.57 29.01 -1.88
N ASP A 77 3.11 28.33 -0.83
CA ASP A 77 3.53 28.60 0.55
C ASP A 77 3.97 27.31 1.25
N GLU A 78 5.12 27.34 1.92
CA GLU A 78 5.57 26.25 2.82
C GLU A 78 4.60 26.03 3.99
N ARG A 79 3.82 27.04 4.36
CA ARG A 79 2.75 26.94 5.37
C ARG A 79 1.38 26.65 4.74
N GLY A 80 1.32 26.33 3.45
CA GLY A 80 0.08 26.06 2.74
C GLY A 80 -0.81 25.06 3.48
N LEU A 81 -0.24 23.94 3.94
CA LEU A 81 -0.97 22.92 4.68
C LEU A 81 -1.52 23.43 6.02
N VAL A 82 -0.79 24.30 6.74
CA VAL A 82 -1.30 24.95 7.98
C VAL A 82 -2.56 25.74 7.69
N TRP A 83 -2.58 26.50 6.60
CA TRP A 83 -3.74 27.29 6.17
C TRP A 83 -4.91 26.40 5.76
N VAL A 84 -4.63 25.36 4.97
CA VAL A 84 -5.62 24.38 4.52
C VAL A 84 -6.29 23.71 5.72
N LEU A 85 -5.54 23.22 6.70
CA LEU A 85 -6.09 22.59 7.91
C LEU A 85 -6.92 23.54 8.77
N LYS A 86 -6.59 24.84 8.82
CA LYS A 86 -7.40 25.86 9.51
C LYS A 86 -8.76 26.10 8.84
N ARG A 87 -8.83 25.88 7.53
CA ARG A 87 -10.04 26.06 6.72
C ARG A 87 -10.90 24.80 6.69
N LEU A 88 -10.29 23.62 6.61
CA LEU A 88 -10.98 22.34 6.48
C LEU A 88 -11.60 21.87 7.79
N LEU A 89 -10.85 21.98 8.88
CA LEU A 89 -11.32 21.50 10.19
C LEU A 89 -12.17 22.57 10.88
N PRO A 90 -13.27 22.17 11.56
CA PRO A 90 -14.11 23.07 12.36
C PRO A 90 -13.30 23.96 13.30
N GLN A 91 -13.74 25.20 13.50
CA GLN A 91 -13.12 26.15 14.44
C GLN A 91 -13.66 25.88 15.85
N ASP A 92 -13.26 24.76 16.45
CA ASP A 92 -13.69 24.35 17.81
C ASP A 92 -12.89 25.09 18.88
N ARG A 93 -12.91 26.42 18.83
CA ARG A 93 -12.21 27.25 19.82
C ARG A 93 -12.93 27.14 21.16
N GLY A 94 -12.31 26.47 22.13
CA GLY A 94 -12.78 26.38 23.52
C GLY A 94 -13.47 25.07 23.89
N THR A 95 -13.46 24.05 23.04
CA THR A 95 -13.82 22.69 23.43
C THR A 95 -12.64 22.02 24.15
N GLU A 96 -12.92 21.07 25.04
CA GLU A 96 -11.87 20.31 25.74
C GLU A 96 -11.04 19.46 24.75
N ASN A 97 -11.65 19.05 23.63
CA ASN A 97 -10.99 18.33 22.53
C ASN A 97 -11.26 19.05 21.19
N PRO A 98 -10.29 19.79 20.62
CA PRO A 98 -10.44 20.38 19.30
C PRO A 98 -10.36 19.30 18.22
N SER A 99 -11.14 19.43 17.13
CA SER A 99 -11.05 18.55 15.95
C SER A 99 -9.61 18.39 15.47
N GLN A 100 -9.19 17.16 15.23
CA GLN A 100 -7.85 16.82 14.73
C GLN A 100 -7.93 16.10 13.39
N LEU A 101 -6.87 16.19 12.59
CA LEU A 101 -6.72 15.43 11.36
C LEU A 101 -5.56 14.46 11.49
N LEU A 102 -5.81 13.19 11.23
CA LEU A 102 -4.80 12.17 11.03
C LEU A 102 -4.58 11.97 9.53
N LEU A 103 -3.38 12.31 9.06
CA LEU A 103 -2.92 12.05 7.71
C LEU A 103 -2.07 10.77 7.71
N ILE A 104 -2.54 9.75 7.01
CA ILE A 104 -1.77 8.54 6.72
C ILE A 104 -1.16 8.69 5.34
N ILE A 105 0.16 8.58 5.27
CA ILE A 105 0.92 8.55 4.02
C ILE A 105 1.44 7.12 3.85
N ASP A 106 0.70 6.31 3.10
CA ASP A 106 1.10 4.94 2.78
C ASP A 106 2.10 4.96 1.62
N GLN A 107 3.11 4.07 1.66
CA GLN A 107 4.21 4.00 0.69
C GLN A 107 5.01 5.31 0.59
N PHE A 108 5.48 5.83 1.73
CA PHE A 108 6.25 7.07 1.79
C PHE A 108 7.53 7.03 0.95
N GLU A 109 8.07 5.85 0.68
CA GLU A 109 9.18 5.66 -0.24
C GLU A 109 8.94 6.27 -1.62
N GLU A 110 7.69 6.38 -2.09
CA GLU A 110 7.36 6.95 -3.41
C GLU A 110 7.86 8.39 -3.60
N LEU A 111 7.98 9.16 -2.51
CA LEU A 111 8.59 10.49 -2.56
C LEU A 111 10.04 10.45 -3.05
N PHE A 112 10.76 9.35 -2.81
CA PHE A 112 12.16 9.21 -3.20
C PHE A 112 12.35 8.47 -4.53
N THR A 113 11.29 7.85 -5.05
CA THR A 113 11.38 6.91 -6.18
C THR A 113 10.54 7.30 -7.40
N LEU A 114 9.39 7.95 -7.19
CA LEU A 114 8.46 8.36 -8.26
C LEU A 114 8.48 9.86 -8.53
N VAL A 115 8.82 10.67 -7.52
CA VAL A 115 8.85 12.13 -7.66
C VAL A 115 10.16 12.56 -8.33
N ASN A 116 10.09 12.84 -9.63
CA ASN A 116 11.26 13.23 -10.43
C ASN A 116 11.74 14.66 -10.14
N ASN A 117 10.82 15.57 -9.79
CA ASN A 117 11.15 16.97 -9.53
C ASN A 117 11.48 17.17 -8.03
N GLU A 118 12.73 17.49 -7.73
CA GLU A 118 13.20 17.74 -6.37
C GLU A 118 12.48 18.92 -5.70
N ALA A 119 12.08 19.95 -6.48
CA ALA A 119 11.36 21.09 -5.94
C ALA A 119 9.97 20.71 -5.44
N ASP A 120 9.27 19.82 -6.15
CA ASP A 120 7.93 19.35 -5.74
C ASP A 120 8.01 18.47 -4.50
N ARG A 121 9.03 17.59 -4.43
CA ARG A 121 9.33 16.80 -3.24
C ARG A 121 9.64 17.70 -2.03
N SER A 122 10.51 18.69 -2.21
CA SER A 122 10.85 19.65 -1.13
C SER A 122 9.60 20.39 -0.66
N ARG A 123 8.79 20.91 -1.60
CA ARG A 123 7.56 21.65 -1.26
C ARG A 123 6.57 20.80 -0.46
N PHE A 124 6.40 19.53 -0.81
CA PHE A 124 5.57 18.60 -0.05
C PHE A 124 6.10 18.41 1.39
N LEU A 125 7.40 18.16 1.54
CA LEU A 125 8.04 17.98 2.84
C LEU A 125 8.00 19.25 3.69
N ASP A 126 8.23 20.42 3.09
CA ASP A 126 8.17 21.72 3.76
C ASP A 126 6.77 21.99 4.31
N ASN A 127 5.72 21.66 3.55
CA ASN A 127 4.33 21.72 4.00
C ASN A 127 4.06 20.82 5.22
N LEU A 128 4.52 19.57 5.18
CA LEU A 128 4.39 18.66 6.32
C LEU A 128 5.17 19.17 7.54
N PHE A 129 6.40 19.65 7.34
CA PHE A 129 7.24 20.16 8.42
C PHE A 129 6.64 21.38 9.09
N ALA A 130 6.19 22.36 8.30
CA ALA A 130 5.51 23.53 8.82
C ALA A 130 4.24 23.15 9.59
N ALA A 131 3.44 22.21 9.05
CA ALA A 131 2.22 21.75 9.71
C ALA A 131 2.47 20.99 11.01
N LEU A 132 3.50 20.13 11.09
CA LEU A 132 3.81 19.37 12.31
C LEU A 132 4.51 20.21 13.39
N THR A 133 5.24 21.25 12.99
CA THR A 133 5.97 22.13 13.92
C THR A 133 5.17 23.32 14.43
N ASP A 134 4.03 23.66 13.80
CA ASP A 134 3.14 24.72 14.28
C ASP A 134 2.62 24.41 15.70
N ALA A 135 2.72 25.40 16.60
CA ALA A 135 2.34 25.24 18.00
C ALA A 135 0.85 24.91 18.18
N ASN A 136 0.00 25.39 17.27
CA ASN A 136 -1.44 25.15 17.25
C ASN A 136 -1.81 24.06 16.23
N SER A 137 -0.84 23.24 15.82
CA SER A 137 -1.09 22.17 14.86
C SER A 137 -2.15 21.20 15.39
N ARG A 138 -3.05 20.84 14.48
CA ARG A 138 -4.10 19.83 14.68
C ARG A 138 -3.85 18.60 13.79
N LEU A 139 -2.63 18.48 13.26
CA LEU A 139 -2.22 17.43 12.34
C LEU A 139 -1.45 16.35 13.09
N TRP A 140 -1.89 15.11 12.91
CA TRP A 140 -1.10 13.91 13.14
C TRP A 140 -0.69 13.32 11.81
N VAL A 141 0.54 12.83 11.72
CA VAL A 141 1.04 12.16 10.53
C VAL A 141 1.53 10.77 10.90
N ILE A 142 1.03 9.77 10.17
CA ILE A 142 1.56 8.42 10.18
C ILE A 142 2.09 8.14 8.78
N ILE A 143 3.36 7.77 8.69
CA ILE A 143 3.93 7.30 7.43
C ILE A 143 4.13 5.79 7.51
N THR A 144 3.93 5.10 6.39
CA THR A 144 4.43 3.75 6.21
C THR A 144 5.65 3.80 5.29
N LEU A 145 6.69 3.06 5.63
CA LEU A 145 7.94 3.08 4.88
C LEU A 145 8.53 1.68 4.83
N ARG A 146 8.98 1.22 3.66
CA ARG A 146 9.74 -0.03 3.60
C ARG A 146 11.14 0.14 4.19
N ALA A 147 11.64 -0.90 4.87
CA ALA A 147 12.91 -0.89 5.59
C ALA A 147 14.14 -0.66 4.69
N ASP A 148 14.07 -1.05 3.41
CA ASP A 148 15.10 -0.79 2.40
C ASP A 148 15.18 0.67 1.97
N PHE A 149 14.16 1.49 2.27
CA PHE A 149 14.16 2.94 2.08
C PHE A 149 14.35 3.73 3.38
N TYR A 150 14.65 3.05 4.49
CA TYR A 150 14.81 3.69 5.80
C TYR A 150 15.96 4.70 5.83
N ASP A 151 16.99 4.55 5.00
CA ASP A 151 18.12 5.46 4.89
C ASP A 151 17.73 6.83 4.32
N ARG A 152 16.78 6.88 3.37
CA ARG A 152 16.46 8.11 2.62
C ARG A 152 15.96 9.24 3.52
N PRO A 153 14.97 9.03 4.40
CA PRO A 153 14.53 10.06 5.35
C PRO A 153 15.61 10.55 6.31
N LEU A 154 16.61 9.71 6.64
CA LEU A 154 17.66 10.07 7.62
C LEU A 154 18.63 11.12 7.09
N HIS A 155 18.72 11.29 5.77
CA HIS A 155 19.51 12.35 5.15
C HIS A 155 18.86 13.74 5.26
N LEU A 156 17.59 13.80 5.67
CA LEU A 156 16.86 15.05 5.88
C LEU A 156 16.89 15.42 7.38
N PRO A 157 17.50 16.54 7.80
CA PRO A 157 17.76 16.80 9.22
C PRO A 157 16.54 16.72 10.14
N GLN A 158 15.40 17.30 9.74
CA GLN A 158 14.19 17.33 10.57
C GLN A 158 13.48 15.97 10.57
N LEU A 159 13.28 15.38 9.38
CA LEU A 159 12.61 14.09 9.25
C LEU A 159 13.43 12.96 9.87
N GLY A 160 14.76 12.97 9.69
CA GLY A 160 15.66 11.99 10.28
C GLY A 160 15.60 11.98 11.81
N GLU A 161 15.44 13.14 12.45
CA GLU A 161 15.26 13.20 13.90
C GLU A 161 13.91 12.64 14.35
N TRP A 162 12.84 12.87 13.58
CA TRP A 162 11.54 12.27 13.88
C TRP A 162 11.53 10.77 13.67
N MET A 163 12.14 10.28 12.58
CA MET A 163 12.36 8.86 12.34
C MET A 163 13.10 8.22 13.53
N ARG A 164 14.17 8.86 14.03
CA ARG A 164 14.92 8.38 15.20
C ARG A 164 14.06 8.28 16.46
N GLN A 165 13.19 9.26 16.71
CA GLN A 165 12.40 9.36 17.95
C GLN A 165 11.09 8.57 17.92
N ARG A 166 10.55 8.29 16.72
CA ARG A 166 9.16 7.86 16.50
C ARG A 166 9.05 6.86 15.36
N THR A 167 9.78 5.75 15.45
CA THR A 167 9.61 4.62 14.53
C THR A 167 9.13 3.40 15.30
N GLU A 168 8.08 2.77 14.79
CA GLU A 168 7.63 1.45 15.19
C GLU A 168 7.95 0.44 14.09
N LEU A 169 8.53 -0.69 14.47
CA LEU A 169 8.92 -1.76 13.55
C LEU A 169 7.83 -2.82 13.51
N VAL A 170 7.33 -3.11 12.31
CA VAL A 170 6.44 -4.24 12.07
C VAL A 170 7.27 -5.39 11.52
N LEU A 171 7.33 -6.48 12.27
CA LEU A 171 8.06 -7.68 11.89
C LEU A 171 7.16 -8.61 11.07
N PRO A 172 7.73 -9.47 10.21
CA PRO A 172 6.97 -10.53 9.55
C PRO A 172 6.23 -11.40 10.57
N LEU A 173 5.00 -11.79 10.22
CA LEU A 173 4.17 -12.63 11.09
C LEU A 173 4.85 -13.97 11.37
N THR A 174 4.82 -14.38 12.63
CA THR A 174 5.20 -15.71 13.06
C THR A 174 4.18 -16.75 12.57
N VAL A 175 4.54 -18.03 12.64
CA VAL A 175 3.65 -19.14 12.29
C VAL A 175 2.33 -19.10 13.05
N GLY A 176 2.40 -18.83 14.36
CA GLY A 176 1.22 -18.74 15.21
C GLY A 176 0.35 -17.53 14.87
N GLU A 177 0.97 -16.39 14.52
CA GLU A 177 0.22 -15.20 14.09
C GLU A 177 -0.42 -15.39 12.71
N LEU A 178 0.24 -16.10 11.79
CA LEU A 178 -0.36 -16.50 10.50
C LEU A 178 -1.58 -17.41 10.71
N GLU A 179 -1.45 -18.41 11.60
CA GLU A 179 -2.57 -19.29 11.96
C GLU A 179 -3.74 -18.49 12.54
N GLN A 180 -3.47 -17.53 13.44
CA GLN A 180 -4.48 -16.64 13.99
C GLN A 180 -5.09 -15.72 12.92
N ALA A 181 -4.28 -15.18 12.02
CA ALA A 181 -4.73 -14.32 10.92
C ALA A 181 -5.68 -15.06 9.97
N ILE A 182 -5.50 -16.37 9.80
CA ILE A 182 -6.40 -17.22 8.99
C ILE A 182 -7.65 -17.63 9.78
N THR A 183 -7.47 -18.13 11.00
CA THR A 183 -8.55 -18.80 11.74
C THR A 183 -9.47 -17.84 12.49
N ALA A 184 -8.95 -16.73 13.04
CA ALA A 184 -9.75 -15.82 13.86
C ALA A 184 -10.85 -15.09 13.05
N PRO A 185 -10.61 -14.59 11.82
CA PRO A 185 -11.67 -14.01 11.00
C PRO A 185 -12.75 -15.03 10.62
N ALA A 186 -12.35 -16.27 10.29
CA ALA A 186 -13.29 -17.34 9.98
C ALA A 186 -14.18 -17.68 11.19
N ALA A 187 -13.58 -17.84 12.37
CA ALA A 187 -14.28 -18.14 13.61
C ALA A 187 -15.31 -17.07 14.00
N ARG A 188 -14.97 -15.77 13.83
CA ARG A 188 -15.90 -14.65 14.07
C ARG A 188 -17.15 -14.71 13.19
N MET A 189 -17.05 -15.35 12.03
CA MET A 189 -18.15 -15.54 11.08
C MET A 189 -18.84 -16.92 11.22
N GLY A 190 -18.49 -17.71 12.23
CA GLY A 190 -19.03 -19.06 12.43
C GLY A 190 -18.55 -20.07 11.38
N ILE A 191 -17.37 -19.83 10.80
CA ILE A 191 -16.77 -20.67 9.75
C ILE A 191 -15.59 -21.42 10.36
N SER A 192 -15.52 -22.72 10.07
CA SER A 192 -14.35 -23.54 10.42
C SER A 192 -13.44 -23.75 9.21
N CYS A 193 -12.16 -23.97 9.46
CA CYS A 193 -11.23 -24.47 8.44
C CYS A 193 -11.13 -25.99 8.55
N GLU A 194 -11.11 -26.69 7.42
CA GLU A 194 -10.84 -28.12 7.38
C GLU A 194 -9.43 -28.43 7.93
N PRO A 195 -9.25 -29.54 8.68
CA PRO A 195 -7.92 -29.97 9.12
C PRO A 195 -6.93 -30.03 7.95
N GLY A 196 -5.73 -29.50 8.15
CA GLY A 196 -4.67 -29.46 7.13
C GLY A 196 -4.72 -28.24 6.19
N LEU A 197 -5.87 -27.55 6.05
CA LEU A 197 -5.96 -26.35 5.19
C LEU A 197 -5.03 -25.24 5.67
N VAL A 198 -5.07 -24.91 6.96
CA VAL A 198 -4.26 -23.82 7.53
C VAL A 198 -2.77 -24.11 7.38
N SER A 199 -2.35 -25.36 7.62
CA SER A 199 -0.97 -25.80 7.45
C SER A 199 -0.52 -25.70 5.99
N ALA A 200 -1.38 -26.05 5.04
CA ALA A 200 -1.10 -25.88 3.60
C ALA A 200 -0.88 -24.41 3.25
N ILE A 201 -1.79 -23.51 3.65
CA ILE A 201 -1.67 -22.07 3.39
C ILE A 201 -0.37 -21.51 4.00
N ILE A 202 -0.08 -21.85 5.25
CA ILE A 202 1.14 -21.37 5.93
C ILE A 202 2.42 -21.86 5.23
N THR A 203 2.40 -23.08 4.70
CA THR A 203 3.54 -23.64 3.95
C THR A 203 3.79 -22.82 2.70
N ASP A 204 2.74 -22.54 1.92
CA ASP A 204 2.85 -21.74 0.69
C ASP A 204 3.31 -20.29 0.98
N VAL A 205 2.90 -19.71 2.11
CA VAL A 205 3.27 -18.34 2.51
C VAL A 205 4.73 -18.24 3.02
N LYS A 206 5.21 -19.24 3.77
CA LYS A 206 6.55 -19.20 4.37
C LYS A 206 7.67 -19.20 3.35
N GLU A 207 7.46 -19.83 2.20
CA GLU A 207 8.48 -19.95 1.17
C GLU A 207 8.64 -18.68 0.33
N GLN A 208 7.82 -17.64 0.59
CA GLN A 208 7.60 -16.57 -0.36
C GLN A 208 7.65 -15.16 0.27
N PRO A 209 8.57 -14.29 -0.18
CA PRO A 209 8.54 -12.87 0.15
C PRO A 209 7.24 -12.22 -0.33
N GLY A 210 6.61 -11.39 0.50
CA GLY A 210 5.40 -10.66 0.11
C GLY A 210 4.15 -11.52 -0.08
N ALA A 211 4.07 -12.68 0.58
CA ALA A 211 2.96 -13.62 0.41
C ALA A 211 1.67 -13.28 1.19
N LEU A 212 1.67 -12.30 2.11
CA LEU A 212 0.46 -11.95 2.87
C LEU A 212 -0.70 -11.43 1.99
N PRO A 213 -0.48 -10.54 1.00
CA PRO A 213 -1.51 -10.18 0.01
C PRO A 213 -2.01 -11.38 -0.77
N LEU A 214 -1.12 -12.31 -1.14
CA LEU A 214 -1.48 -13.52 -1.88
C LEU A 214 -2.37 -14.43 -1.03
N MET A 215 -2.00 -14.60 0.24
CA MET A 215 -2.79 -15.29 1.24
C MET A 215 -4.16 -14.65 1.41
N GLN A 216 -4.24 -13.33 1.55
CA GLN A 216 -5.50 -12.60 1.67
C GLN A 216 -6.40 -12.86 0.46
N TYR A 217 -5.84 -12.85 -0.76
CA TYR A 217 -6.60 -13.11 -1.96
C TYR A 217 -7.09 -14.56 -2.02
N ALA A 218 -6.21 -15.54 -1.79
CA ALA A 218 -6.61 -16.96 -1.75
C ALA A 218 -7.68 -17.26 -0.70
N LEU A 219 -7.61 -16.64 0.48
CA LEU A 219 -8.65 -16.74 1.51
C LEU A 219 -9.97 -16.10 1.08
N THR A 220 -9.92 -15.01 0.32
CA THR A 220 -11.12 -14.34 -0.23
C THR A 220 -11.80 -15.25 -1.25
N GLU A 221 -11.04 -15.79 -2.21
CA GLU A 221 -11.53 -16.76 -3.20
C GLU A 221 -12.17 -17.99 -2.53
N LEU A 222 -11.47 -18.58 -1.55
CA LEU A 222 -11.99 -19.70 -0.77
C LEU A 222 -13.34 -19.38 -0.10
N PHE A 223 -13.44 -18.18 0.47
CA PHE A 223 -14.65 -17.73 1.14
C PHE A 223 -15.82 -17.54 0.16
N GLU A 224 -15.54 -17.03 -1.03
CA GLU A 224 -16.53 -16.82 -2.09
C GLU A 224 -16.99 -18.16 -2.68
N GLN A 225 -16.07 -19.06 -3.05
CA GLN A 225 -16.41 -20.39 -3.57
C GLN A 225 -17.25 -21.20 -2.59
N ARG A 226 -16.98 -21.11 -1.29
CA ARG A 226 -17.79 -21.78 -0.27
C ARG A 226 -19.29 -21.42 -0.34
N ASN A 227 -19.65 -20.24 -0.83
CA ASN A 227 -21.07 -19.86 -0.98
C ASN A 227 -21.79 -20.64 -2.10
N SER A 228 -21.06 -21.28 -3.02
CA SER A 228 -21.64 -22.10 -4.10
C SER A 228 -21.95 -23.53 -3.67
N LEU A 229 -21.42 -23.98 -2.52
CA LEU A 229 -21.63 -25.33 -1.99
C LEU A 229 -22.84 -25.37 -1.04
N PRO A 230 -23.69 -26.42 -1.13
CA PRO A 230 -24.83 -26.56 -0.22
C PRO A 230 -24.34 -26.72 1.24
N PRO A 231 -25.03 -26.10 2.22
CA PRO A 231 -24.66 -26.23 3.62
C PRO A 231 -24.74 -27.69 4.06
N ARG A 232 -23.73 -28.17 4.79
CA ARG A 232 -23.73 -29.53 5.34
C ARG A 232 -24.81 -29.64 6.41
N SER A 233 -25.57 -30.74 6.37
CA SER A 233 -26.82 -30.95 7.13
C SER A 233 -26.72 -30.82 8.65
N SER A 234 -25.51 -30.76 9.23
CA SER A 234 -25.29 -30.66 10.68
C SER A 234 -24.04 -29.87 11.09
N GLY A 235 -23.42 -29.12 10.18
CA GLY A 235 -22.15 -28.42 10.44
C GLY A 235 -22.14 -27.03 9.82
N GLY A 236 -21.57 -26.06 10.53
CA GLY A 236 -21.37 -24.71 10.01
C GLY A 236 -20.63 -24.70 8.66
N ARG A 237 -20.59 -23.54 8.00
CA ARG A 237 -19.86 -23.40 6.73
C ARG A 237 -18.37 -23.69 6.97
N ILE A 238 -17.74 -24.43 6.06
CA ILE A 238 -16.33 -24.86 6.19
C ILE A 238 -15.52 -24.42 4.97
N LEU A 239 -14.30 -23.93 5.19
CA LEU A 239 -13.31 -23.76 4.11
C LEU A 239 -12.58 -25.09 3.93
N THR A 240 -12.54 -25.62 2.72
CA THR A 240 -12.03 -26.97 2.43
C THR A 240 -10.64 -26.93 1.80
N LEU A 241 -9.85 -27.97 2.07
CA LEU A 241 -8.56 -28.18 1.42
C LEU A 241 -8.74 -28.46 -0.08
N ALA A 242 -9.83 -29.13 -0.47
CA ALA A 242 -10.14 -29.41 -1.87
C ALA A 242 -10.37 -28.12 -2.68
N ALA A 243 -11.16 -27.18 -2.15
CA ALA A 243 -11.35 -25.88 -2.80
C ALA A 243 -10.04 -25.08 -2.86
N TYR A 244 -9.20 -25.19 -1.83
CA TYR A 244 -7.88 -24.56 -1.83
C TYR A 244 -6.96 -25.09 -2.94
N GLN A 245 -6.99 -26.39 -3.18
CA GLN A 245 -6.25 -27.02 -4.27
C GLN A 245 -6.84 -26.64 -5.64
N GLU A 246 -8.17 -26.54 -5.75
CA GLU A 246 -8.85 -26.12 -6.98
C GLU A 246 -8.52 -24.69 -7.38
N ILE A 247 -8.37 -23.78 -6.39
CA ILE A 247 -7.91 -22.41 -6.65
C ILE A 247 -6.41 -22.33 -7.01
N GLY A 248 -5.68 -23.45 -6.94
CA GLY A 248 -4.25 -23.53 -7.20
C GLY A 248 -3.39 -23.03 -6.03
N GLY A 249 -3.94 -23.02 -4.81
CA GLY A 249 -3.29 -22.48 -3.62
C GLY A 249 -3.07 -20.97 -3.67
N VAL A 250 -2.18 -20.47 -2.80
CA VAL A 250 -1.79 -19.04 -2.75
C VAL A 250 -1.25 -18.55 -4.09
N THR A 251 -0.44 -19.39 -4.74
CA THR A 251 0.24 -19.08 -6.00
C THR A 251 -0.71 -19.08 -7.20
N GLY A 252 -1.60 -20.07 -7.34
CA GLY A 252 -2.52 -20.17 -8.46
C GLY A 252 -3.66 -19.14 -8.43
N ALA A 253 -4.01 -18.66 -7.24
CA ALA A 253 -4.93 -17.54 -7.10
C ALA A 253 -4.35 -16.26 -7.75
N LEU A 254 -3.04 -16.04 -7.64
CA LEU A 254 -2.36 -14.89 -8.25
C LEU A 254 -2.46 -14.86 -9.78
N ALA A 255 -2.24 -16.01 -10.42
CA ALA A 255 -2.31 -16.15 -11.87
C ALA A 255 -3.71 -15.78 -12.39
N ARG A 256 -4.78 -16.30 -11.76
CA ARG A 256 -6.15 -15.94 -12.12
C ARG A 256 -6.43 -14.44 -12.00
N ARG A 257 -5.91 -13.79 -10.96
CA ARG A 257 -6.08 -12.33 -10.80
C ARG A 257 -5.37 -11.54 -11.88
N ALA A 258 -4.17 -11.95 -12.28
CA ALA A 258 -3.46 -11.33 -13.39
C ALA A 258 -4.21 -11.51 -14.71
N ASP A 259 -4.78 -12.70 -14.95
CA ASP A 259 -5.62 -12.96 -16.11
C ASP A 259 -6.88 -12.09 -16.12
N GLU A 260 -7.56 -11.91 -14.98
CA GLU A 260 -8.72 -11.02 -14.87
C GLU A 260 -8.36 -9.57 -15.20
N ILE A 261 -7.24 -9.07 -14.70
CA ILE A 261 -6.78 -7.70 -15.00
C ILE A 261 -6.49 -7.59 -16.49
N TYR A 262 -5.75 -8.55 -17.05
CA TYR A 262 -5.43 -8.60 -18.47
C TYR A 262 -6.69 -8.60 -19.36
N GLN A 263 -7.68 -9.43 -19.04
CA GLN A 263 -8.93 -9.55 -19.80
C GLN A 263 -9.80 -8.29 -19.74
N ASN A 264 -9.70 -7.50 -18.67
CA ASN A 264 -10.43 -6.23 -18.51
C ASN A 264 -9.76 -5.03 -19.20
N LEU A 265 -8.55 -5.19 -19.75
CA LEU A 265 -7.89 -4.14 -20.54
C LEU A 265 -8.44 -4.09 -21.97
N ASP A 266 -8.36 -2.89 -22.57
CA ASP A 266 -8.60 -2.70 -24.01
C ASP A 266 -7.45 -3.29 -24.85
N GLU A 267 -7.60 -3.38 -26.17
CA GLU A 267 -6.59 -4.00 -27.06
C GLU A 267 -5.20 -3.36 -26.91
N ALA A 268 -5.15 -2.03 -26.75
CA ALA A 268 -3.90 -1.31 -26.53
C ALA A 268 -3.26 -1.66 -25.18
N GLY A 269 -4.06 -1.75 -24.11
CA GLY A 269 -3.62 -2.17 -22.78
C GLY A 269 -3.15 -3.61 -22.73
N GLN A 270 -3.83 -4.53 -23.41
CA GLN A 270 -3.43 -5.94 -23.52
C GLN A 270 -2.08 -6.07 -24.22
N GLU A 271 -1.90 -5.41 -25.37
CA GLU A 271 -0.62 -5.46 -26.08
C GLU A 271 0.51 -4.81 -25.27
N ALA A 272 0.27 -3.67 -24.62
CA ALA A 272 1.27 -3.03 -23.75
C ALA A 272 1.66 -3.94 -22.58
N THR A 273 0.69 -4.60 -21.96
CA THR A 273 0.93 -5.55 -20.86
C THR A 273 1.72 -6.75 -21.33
N ARG A 274 1.38 -7.31 -22.49
CA ARG A 274 2.14 -8.43 -23.09
C ARG A 274 3.60 -8.04 -23.34
N GLN A 275 3.84 -6.86 -23.92
CA GLN A 275 5.19 -6.35 -24.16
C GLN A 275 5.95 -6.08 -22.86
N LEU A 276 5.27 -5.62 -21.81
CA LEU A 276 5.84 -5.45 -20.48
C LEU A 276 6.32 -6.80 -19.92
N PHE A 277 5.43 -7.78 -19.81
CA PHE A 277 5.76 -9.09 -19.24
C PHE A 277 6.83 -9.82 -20.04
N LEU A 278 6.81 -9.75 -21.38
CA LEU A 278 7.86 -10.32 -22.23
C LEU A 278 9.26 -9.72 -21.98
N ARG A 279 9.35 -8.48 -21.50
CA ARG A 279 10.62 -7.86 -21.13
C ARG A 279 11.06 -8.23 -19.72
N LEU A 280 10.11 -8.54 -18.84
CA LEU A 280 10.34 -8.96 -17.46
C LEU A 280 10.63 -10.46 -17.31
N ILE A 281 10.71 -11.20 -18.41
CA ILE A 281 11.11 -12.61 -18.44
C ILE A 281 12.42 -12.80 -19.20
N THR A 282 13.17 -13.81 -18.80
CA THR A 282 14.24 -14.41 -19.60
C THR A 282 13.80 -15.80 -20.01
N LEU A 283 13.56 -16.00 -21.30
CA LEU A 283 13.18 -17.31 -21.85
C LEU A 283 14.37 -18.26 -21.72
N GLY A 284 14.18 -19.35 -20.98
CA GLY A 284 15.19 -20.40 -20.87
C GLY A 284 15.19 -21.27 -22.12
N GLU A 285 16.37 -21.55 -22.71
CA GLU A 285 16.49 -22.57 -23.77
C GLU A 285 16.32 -23.99 -23.18
N GLY A 286 15.08 -24.35 -22.80
CA GLY A 286 14.73 -25.65 -22.23
C GLY A 286 14.67 -25.72 -20.68
N ILE A 287 14.61 -24.59 -19.99
CA ILE A 287 14.42 -24.45 -18.52
C ILE A 287 13.21 -23.53 -18.29
N GLU A 288 12.53 -23.64 -17.13
CA GLU A 288 11.44 -22.73 -16.73
C GLU A 288 11.83 -21.25 -16.90
N ASP A 289 10.89 -20.43 -17.37
CA ASP A 289 11.09 -18.99 -17.58
C ASP A 289 11.44 -18.30 -16.26
N THR A 290 12.50 -17.49 -16.28
CA THR A 290 13.02 -16.82 -15.08
C THR A 290 12.69 -15.33 -15.10
N ARG A 291 12.53 -14.74 -13.92
CA ARG A 291 12.29 -13.30 -13.77
C ARG A 291 13.51 -12.50 -14.20
N ARG A 292 13.26 -11.42 -14.95
CA ARG A 292 14.24 -10.41 -15.33
C ARG A 292 13.88 -9.09 -14.67
N ARG A 293 14.84 -8.54 -13.93
CA ARG A 293 14.79 -7.15 -13.45
C ARG A 293 15.12 -6.20 -14.59
N VAL A 294 14.26 -5.21 -14.82
CA VAL A 294 14.39 -4.27 -15.94
C VAL A 294 14.42 -2.84 -15.40
N LEU A 295 15.28 -2.00 -15.97
CA LEU A 295 15.32 -0.57 -15.65
C LEU A 295 14.06 0.11 -16.18
N MET A 296 13.43 0.97 -15.38
CA MET A 296 12.27 1.75 -15.82
C MET A 296 12.59 2.60 -17.06
N SER A 297 13.83 3.10 -17.16
CA SER A 297 14.31 3.83 -18.34
C SER A 297 14.36 2.98 -19.62
N GLU A 298 14.57 1.66 -19.50
CA GLU A 298 14.56 0.70 -20.63
C GLU A 298 13.14 0.48 -21.16
N LEU A 299 12.14 0.50 -20.26
CA LEU A 299 10.73 0.41 -20.64
C LEU A 299 10.23 1.69 -21.33
N GLN A 300 10.81 2.83 -20.96
CA GLN A 300 10.46 4.16 -21.50
C GLN A 300 11.17 4.49 -22.83
N THR A 301 12.20 3.72 -23.23
CA THR A 301 13.00 4.04 -24.43
C THR A 301 12.36 3.63 -25.75
N LEU A 302 11.14 3.09 -25.74
CA LEU A 302 10.51 2.53 -26.93
C LEU A 302 9.04 2.98 -27.10
N ARG A 303 8.83 3.83 -28.13
CA ARG A 303 7.56 4.15 -28.85
C ARG A 303 6.76 5.40 -28.43
N VAL A 304 5.88 5.78 -29.36
CA VAL A 304 5.00 6.97 -29.42
C VAL A 304 4.36 7.30 -28.06
N LEU A 305 4.22 8.60 -27.75
CA LEU A 305 3.71 9.12 -26.46
C LEU A 305 2.44 8.42 -25.92
N GLU A 306 1.54 7.98 -26.79
CA GLU A 306 0.32 7.25 -26.40
C GLU A 306 0.62 5.86 -25.81
N THR A 307 1.58 5.13 -26.38
CA THR A 307 1.99 3.80 -25.88
C THR A 307 2.66 3.90 -24.51
N LEU A 308 3.41 4.98 -24.24
CA LEU A 308 4.03 5.20 -22.93
C LEU A 308 3.00 5.43 -21.83
N ARG A 309 1.90 6.14 -22.13
CA ARG A 309 0.80 6.35 -21.17
C ARG A 309 0.13 5.03 -20.81
N VAL A 310 -0.18 4.21 -21.81
CA VAL A 310 -0.82 2.90 -21.60
C VAL A 310 0.12 1.94 -20.85
N LEU A 311 1.41 1.94 -21.18
CA LEU A 311 2.41 1.13 -20.48
C LEU A 311 2.57 1.56 -19.01
N ASN A 312 2.65 2.86 -18.73
CA ASN A 312 2.73 3.37 -17.36
C ASN A 312 1.46 3.01 -16.58
N HIS A 313 0.29 3.12 -17.20
CA HIS A 313 -0.97 2.71 -16.58
C HIS A 313 -0.98 1.21 -16.26
N ALA A 314 -0.49 0.35 -17.15
CA ALA A 314 -0.35 -1.08 -16.87
C ALA A 314 0.63 -1.32 -15.71
N ILE A 315 1.81 -0.69 -15.70
CA ILE A 315 2.78 -0.81 -14.61
C ILE A 315 2.16 -0.40 -13.27
N GLU A 316 1.44 0.73 -13.24
CA GLU A 316 0.74 1.22 -12.05
C GLU A 316 -0.35 0.24 -11.59
N MET A 317 -1.18 -0.25 -12.51
CA MET A 317 -2.25 -1.20 -12.22
C MET A 317 -1.70 -2.52 -11.65
N TYR A 318 -0.73 -3.14 -12.32
CA TYR A 318 -0.12 -4.38 -11.85
C TYR A 318 0.71 -4.16 -10.58
N GLY A 319 1.35 -3.00 -10.42
CA GLY A 319 2.03 -2.58 -9.19
C GLY A 319 1.07 -2.44 -8.01
N ARG A 320 -0.10 -1.83 -8.21
CA ARG A 320 -1.16 -1.67 -7.21
C ARG A 320 -1.67 -3.00 -6.68
N TYR A 321 -1.78 -4.01 -7.55
CA TYR A 321 -2.13 -5.37 -7.17
C TYR A 321 -0.94 -6.22 -6.71
N ARG A 322 0.25 -5.62 -6.57
CA ARG A 322 1.50 -6.28 -6.17
C ARG A 322 1.89 -7.46 -7.06
N LEU A 323 1.52 -7.39 -8.33
CA LEU A 323 1.96 -8.30 -9.38
C LEU A 323 3.33 -7.90 -9.94
N LEU A 324 3.70 -6.63 -9.74
CA LEU A 324 5.03 -6.09 -10.00
C LEU A 324 5.65 -5.58 -8.70
N THR A 325 6.96 -5.70 -8.62
CA THR A 325 7.80 -5.16 -7.55
C THR A 325 8.72 -4.08 -8.12
N PHE A 326 8.94 -3.04 -7.32
CA PHE A 326 9.81 -1.93 -7.66
C PHE A 326 10.97 -1.87 -6.67
N ASP A 327 12.16 -1.69 -7.22
CA ASP A 327 13.44 -1.63 -6.50
C ASP A 327 14.37 -0.64 -7.23
N HIS A 328 15.60 -0.43 -6.75
CA HIS A 328 16.62 0.35 -7.45
C HIS A 328 17.81 -0.52 -7.80
N ASP A 329 18.39 -0.28 -8.97
CA ASP A 329 19.65 -0.91 -9.33
C ASP A 329 20.74 -0.50 -8.31
N PRO A 330 21.45 -1.45 -7.67
CA PRO A 330 22.41 -1.14 -6.61
C PRO A 330 23.56 -0.23 -7.05
N SER A 331 23.89 -0.24 -8.35
CA SER A 331 25.04 0.50 -8.89
C SER A 331 24.68 1.88 -9.40
N THR A 332 23.57 1.99 -10.15
CA THR A 332 23.13 3.22 -10.80
C THR A 332 22.08 3.97 -9.99
N ARG A 333 21.50 3.34 -8.97
CA ARG A 333 20.33 3.83 -8.20
C ARG A 333 19.13 4.18 -9.08
N SER A 334 19.06 3.63 -10.28
CA SER A 334 17.95 3.83 -11.21
C SER A 334 16.79 2.91 -10.82
N SER A 335 15.55 3.39 -10.94
CA SER A 335 14.36 2.59 -10.64
C SER A 335 14.28 1.36 -11.55
N THR A 336 13.99 0.22 -10.96
CA THR A 336 13.81 -1.07 -11.62
C THR A 336 12.44 -1.64 -11.32
N VAL A 337 11.94 -2.47 -12.24
CA VAL A 337 10.70 -3.23 -12.10
C VAL A 337 10.98 -4.72 -12.38
N GLU A 338 10.30 -5.57 -11.63
CA GLU A 338 10.41 -7.03 -11.70
C GLU A 338 9.06 -7.66 -11.38
N VAL A 339 8.76 -8.83 -11.96
CA VAL A 339 7.54 -9.58 -11.63
C VAL A 339 7.60 -10.05 -10.18
N ALA A 340 6.53 -9.81 -9.42
CA ALA A 340 6.47 -10.16 -8.00
C ALA A 340 6.61 -11.68 -7.78
N HIS A 341 6.11 -12.49 -8.71
CA HIS A 341 6.14 -13.95 -8.62
C HIS A 341 6.28 -14.63 -9.99
N GLU A 342 7.13 -15.68 -10.07
CA GLU A 342 7.26 -16.56 -11.25
C GLU A 342 5.97 -17.27 -11.68
N ALA A 343 4.96 -17.31 -10.82
CA ALA A 343 3.67 -17.91 -11.16
C ALA A 343 2.90 -17.10 -12.20
N LEU A 344 3.24 -15.82 -12.35
CA LEU A 344 2.73 -14.96 -13.40
C LEU A 344 3.38 -15.24 -14.76
N LEU A 345 4.38 -16.13 -14.80
CA LEU A 345 5.10 -16.51 -16.02
C LEU A 345 4.67 -17.87 -16.56
N ARG A 346 3.72 -18.56 -15.90
CA ARG A 346 3.28 -19.92 -16.23
C ARG A 346 1.95 -19.95 -16.98
#